data_AF-A0A355A551-F1
#
_entry.id   AF-A0A355A551-F1
#
_cell.length_a   1.000
_cell.length_b   1.000
_cell.length_c   1.000
_cell.angle_alpha   90.00
_cell.angle_beta   90.00
_cell.angle_gamma   90.00
#
_symmetry.space_group_name_H-M   'P 1'
#
loop_
_entity.id
_entity.type
_entity.pdbx_description
1 polymer ?
#
loop_
_entity_poly.entity_id
_entity_poly.type
_entity_poly.pdbx_seq_one_letter_code
_entity_poly.pdbx_strand_id
1 'polypeptide(L)' 'MKMLFEEMEIKDQRVLTALQKVPRHEFVPVEKRSSAYENIPLAIGYGQTISQ' A
#
# COMPACT_ATOMS: atom_id res chain seq x y z
N MET A 1 9.55 -5.27 -0.92
CA MET A 1 9.44 -3.82 -0.67
C MET A 1 10.34 -2.99 -1.57
N LYS A 2 11.67 -3.22 -1.61
CA LYS A 2 12.59 -2.43 -2.47
C LYS A 2 12.22 -2.47 -3.96
N MET A 3 11.81 -3.63 -4.49
CA MET A 3 11.38 -3.80 -5.89
C MET A 3 10.05 -3.09 -6.22
N LEU A 4 9.12 -2.99 -5.27
CA LEU A 4 7.80 -2.37 -5.51
C LEU A 4 7.92 -0.84 -5.72
N PHE A 5 8.86 -0.20 -5.02
CA PHE A 5 9.08 1.25 -5.14
C PHE A 5 9.88 1.65 -6.39
N GLU A 6 10.74 0.74 -6.88
CA GLU A 6 11.44 0.95 -8.16
C GLU A 6 10.44 0.93 -9.33
N GLU A 7 9.43 0.06 -9.29
CA GLU A 7 8.35 0.03 -10.28
C GLU A 7 7.42 1.26 -10.23
N MET A 8 7.21 1.84 -9.04
CA MET A 8 6.37 3.04 -8.86
C MET A 8 7.11 4.37 -9.14
N GLU A 9 8.38 4.32 -9.57
CA GLU A 9 9.25 5.48 -9.85
C GLU A 9 9.29 6.55 -8.74
N ILE A 10 9.14 6.15 -7.47
CA ILE A 10 9.14 7.09 -6.34
C ILE A 10 10.57 7.55 -6.03
N LYS A 11 10.88 8.82 -6.33
CA LYS A 11 12.23 9.40 -6.18
C LYS A 11 12.46 10.18 -4.88
N ASP A 12 11.42 10.67 -4.22
CA ASP A 12 11.56 11.44 -2.98
C ASP A 12 11.80 10.50 -1.79
N GLN A 13 12.98 10.61 -1.18
CA GLN A 13 13.38 9.80 -0.03
C GLN A 13 12.44 9.96 1.18
N ARG A 14 11.81 11.13 1.35
CA ARG A 14 10.82 11.35 2.42
C ARG A 14 9.58 10.51 2.19
N VAL A 15 9.13 10.38 0.93
CA VAL A 15 7.98 9.54 0.56
C VAL A 15 8.31 8.07 0.78
N LEU A 16 9.47 7.60 0.33
CA LEU A 16 9.93 6.23 0.57
C LEU A 16 9.97 5.89 2.07
N THR A 17 10.46 6.84 2.88
CA THR A 17 10.53 6.67 4.34
C THR A 17 9.14 6.60 4.96
N ALA A 18 8.19 7.40 4.50
CA ALA A 18 6.81 7.36 4.99
C ALA A 18 6.12 6.03 4.64
N LEU A 19 6.23 5.57 3.39
CA LEU A 19 5.64 4.32 2.92
C LEU A 19 6.20 3.09 3.65
N GLN A 20 7.47 3.14 4.08
CA GLN A 20 8.07 2.07 4.89
C GLN A 20 7.60 2.07 6.35
N LYS A 21 7.24 3.24 6.90
CA LYS A 21 6.87 3.39 8.31
C LYS A 21 5.38 3.17 8.57
N VAL A 22 4.51 3.46 7.60
CA VAL A 22 3.06 3.34 7.77
C VAL A 22 2.62 1.90 7.45
N PRO A 23 2.10 1.14 8.43
CA PRO A 23 1.69 -0.25 8.22
C PRO A 23 0.35 -0.31 7.47
N ARG A 24 0.40 -0.25 6.13
CA ARG A 24 -0.80 -0.24 5.28
C ARG A 24 -1.86 -1.30 5.61
N HIS A 25 -1.45 -2.51 6.01
CA HIS A 25 -2.37 -3.60 6.37
C HIS A 25 -3.29 -3.27 7.55
N GLU A 26 -2.98 -2.27 8.38
CA GLU A 26 -3.88 -1.78 9.43
C GLU A 26 -5.11 -1.04 8.87
N PHE A 27 -5.02 -0.53 7.63
CA PHE A 27 -6.08 0.17 6.90
C PHE A 27 -6.84 -0.75 5.93
N VAL A 28 -6.53 -2.05 5.92
CA VAL A 28 -7.13 -3.06 5.03
C VAL A 28 -7.95 -4.06 5.87
N PRO A 29 -9.15 -4.47 5.42
CA PRO A 29 -9.92 -5.52 6.07
C PRO A 29 -9.09 -6.80 6.27
N VAL A 30 -9.31 -7.51 7.39
CA VAL A 30 -8.45 -8.62 7.84
C VAL A 30 -8.30 -9.69 6.76
N GLU A 31 -9.41 -10.02 6.10
CA GLU A 31 -9.53 -10.99 5.02
C GLU A 31 -8.74 -10.64 3.74
N LYS A 32 -8.33 -9.37 3.59
CA LYS A 32 -7.54 -8.88 2.43
C LYS A 32 -6.10 -8.52 2.79
N ARG A 33 -5.68 -8.68 4.06
CA ARG A 33 -4.34 -8.26 4.51
C ARG A 33 -3.20 -8.97 3.79
N SER A 34 -3.40 -10.19 3.30
CA SER A 34 -2.41 -10.92 2.50
C SER A 34 -1.98 -10.17 1.24
N SER A 35 -2.88 -9.37 0.66
CA SER A 35 -2.65 -8.57 -0.54
C SER A 35 -2.40 -7.09 -0.24
N ALA A 36 -2.23 -6.70 1.02
CA ALA A 36 -2.18 -5.30 1.44
C ALA A 36 -1.06 -4.49 0.76
N TYR A 37 0.04 -5.13 0.34
CA TYR A 37 1.20 -4.50 -0.28
C TYR A 37 1.36 -4.83 -1.76
N GLU A 38 0.36 -5.48 -2.37
CA GLU A 38 0.29 -5.60 -3.82
C GLU A 38 -0.10 -4.25 -4.43
N ASN A 39 0.45 -3.90 -5.59
CA ASN A 39 0.14 -2.65 -6.29
C ASN A 39 -1.20 -2.75 -7.04
N ILE A 40 -2.29 -2.96 -6.30
CA ILE A 40 -3.65 -3.13 -6.80
C ILE A 40 -4.65 -2.40 -5.88
N PRO A 41 -5.82 -1.99 -6.40
CA PRO A 41 -6.88 -1.47 -5.56
C PRO A 41 -7.49 -2.57 -4.68
N LEU A 42 -7.75 -2.27 -3.40
CA LEU A 42 -8.44 -3.17 -2.48
C LEU A 42 -9.73 -2.53 -1.95
N ALA A 43 -10.84 -3.26 -2.00
CA ALA A 43 -12.09 -2.80 -1.38
C ALA A 43 -11.97 -2.72 0.15
N ILE A 44 -12.44 -1.61 0.73
CA ILE A 44 -12.40 -1.33 2.19
C ILE A 44 -13.80 -1.17 2.81
N GLY A 45 -14.85 -1.46 2.05
CA GLY A 45 -16.25 -1.33 2.48
C GLY A 45 -16.92 -0.06 1.93
N TYR A 46 -18.23 0.06 2.12
CA TYR A 46 -19.04 1.23 1.70
C TYR A 46 -18.92 1.61 0.22
N GLY A 47 -18.66 0.62 -0.66
CA GLY A 47 -18.42 0.87 -2.08
C GLY A 47 -17.08 1.53 -2.39
N GLN A 48 -16.16 1.61 -1.43
CA GLN A 48 -14.86 2.27 -1.57
C GLN A 48 -13.70 1.29 -1.75
N THR A 49 -12.65 1.79 -2.39
CA THR A 49 -11.36 1.13 -2.54
C THR A 49 -10.23 1.99 -2.00
N ILE A 50 -9.14 1.34 -1.59
CA ILE A 50 -7.85 1.99 -1.29
C ILE A 50 -6.83 1.62 -2.38
N SER A 51 -6.19 2.63 -2.97
CA SER A 51 -5.08 2.47 -3.92
C SER A 51 -3.77 2.29 -3.17
N GLN A 52 -2.83 1.55 -3.74
CA GLN A 52 -1.44 1.53 -3.27
C GLN A 52 -0.73 2.82 -3.65
#